data_AF-A0A968GAC9-F1
#
_entry.id   AF-A0A968GAC9-F1
#
_cell.length_a   1.000
_cell.length_b   1.000
_cell.length_c   1.000
_cell.angle_alpha   90.00
_cell.angle_beta   90.00
_cell.angle_gamma   90.00
#
_symmetry.space_group_name_H-M   'P 1'
#
loop_
_entity.id
_entity.type
_entity.pdbx_description
1 polymer ?
#
loop_
_entity_poly.entity_id
_entity_poly.type
_entity_poly.pdbx_seq_one_letter_code
_entity_poly.pdbx_strand_id
1 'polypeptide(L)'
;MMLSSSAQSYTLSDYQYGFTQPYPAYGVKDANGWRTVHQPLTKSTIQAHLNHQISVGTFGRWYPRYGIIDIDDVELSNLYEIRSRLGMHDGNSAIFTSESRKSYHIYFKPTRKGKMLNLNLYLKCMASARESLKIEIYPQAHHLIRLPFGKGQHHLDNGIAWPLSYQEGMELFHTMGEYDVDQLPYLPMVAEEFAPSENLLEGNFGIQKGWKRDGLILINEGLQSDGTRLESLKRVIYFYWSQNLPMEATVRLTQQWMETKHNQHSKDYRQHPQRVNQQIIDLTQWIYNHFDRSYTLPDSAHIVDKGYLTKELTQTLVVASQGRLPILKFGLQLFAYLSPRNTGKNKISVHRDRLVEWSSTKNYLQYIDHFKQQGLLKRDARYKVGHYAKGISLLQGYTSFDRALQLEEDRPASGLHEIIPMVYTPHDYAKQLQTINVERSQIRKQINEIYGKEKPAEVRTKKATTQQRIQEYLQKHPQATQQEIAKSLNINQSTISRNMKN
;
A
#
# COMPACT_ATOMS: atom_id res chain seq x y z
N MET A 1 39.97 13.36 -13.42
CA MET A 1 39.76 11.90 -13.45
C MET A 1 38.63 11.59 -12.48
N MET A 2 37.40 11.43 -12.97
CA MET A 2 36.28 11.04 -12.12
C MET A 2 36.31 9.53 -11.93
N LEU A 3 36.48 9.09 -10.69
CA LEU A 3 36.34 7.69 -10.30
C LEU A 3 34.86 7.31 -10.47
N SER A 4 34.60 6.35 -11.35
CA SER A 4 33.27 5.78 -11.55
C SER A 4 32.81 5.09 -10.28
N SER A 5 31.93 5.72 -9.51
CA SER A 5 31.12 5.03 -8.52
C SER A 5 30.24 4.02 -9.26
N SER A 6 30.27 2.75 -8.84
CA SER A 6 29.37 1.72 -9.35
C SER A 6 27.92 2.18 -9.18
N ALA A 7 27.28 2.64 -10.25
CA ALA A 7 25.92 3.14 -10.23
C ALA A 7 24.99 2.05 -9.68
N GLN A 8 24.37 2.31 -8.54
CA GLN A 8 23.34 1.42 -8.00
C GLN A 8 22.20 1.36 -9.03
N SER A 9 21.95 0.17 -9.59
CA SER A 9 20.92 0.01 -10.61
C SER A 9 19.55 -0.03 -9.92
N TYR A 10 18.81 1.09 -9.96
CA TYR A 10 17.44 1.14 -9.47
C TYR A 10 16.53 0.31 -10.36
N THR A 11 15.73 -0.55 -9.72
CA THR A 11 14.75 -1.37 -10.43
C THR A 11 13.43 -0.62 -10.61
N LEU A 12 12.61 -1.07 -11.56
CA LEU A 12 11.23 -0.58 -11.71
C LEU A 12 10.40 -0.78 -10.43
N SER A 13 10.74 -1.79 -9.61
CA SER A 13 10.11 -2.02 -8.31
C SER A 13 10.47 -0.94 -7.29
N ASP A 14 11.71 -0.44 -7.30
CA ASP A 14 12.15 0.67 -6.44
C ASP A 14 11.41 1.97 -6.80
N TYR A 15 11.25 2.21 -8.10
CA TYR A 15 10.44 3.31 -8.62
C TYR A 15 8.97 3.19 -8.18
N GLN A 16 8.37 2.01 -8.39
CA GLN A 16 7.00 1.74 -8.00
C GLN A 16 6.80 1.93 -6.49
N TYR A 17 7.73 1.43 -5.67
CA TYR A 17 7.72 1.59 -4.22
C TYR A 17 7.96 3.03 -3.77
N GLY A 18 8.69 3.84 -4.54
CA GLY A 18 8.94 5.25 -4.23
C GLY A 18 7.72 6.14 -4.41
N PHE A 19 6.98 5.96 -5.52
CA PHE A 19 6.02 6.97 -5.98
C PHE A 19 4.58 6.48 -6.10
N THR A 20 4.36 5.17 -6.25
CA THR A 20 3.02 4.66 -6.57
C THR A 20 2.29 4.15 -5.35
N GLN A 21 0.97 4.30 -5.34
CA GLN A 21 0.12 3.57 -4.40
C GLN A 21 -0.10 2.13 -4.89
N PRO A 22 0.07 1.11 -4.04
CA PRO A 22 -0.01 -0.29 -4.47
C PRO A 22 -1.43 -0.83 -4.81
N TYR A 23 -2.51 -0.03 -4.86
CA TYR A 23 -3.90 -0.49 -5.11
C TYR A 23 -4.89 0.63 -5.56
N PRO A 24 -6.10 0.29 -6.11
CA PRO A 24 -6.39 -0.19 -7.45
C PRO A 24 -6.85 0.96 -8.35
N ALA A 25 -6.28 2.16 -8.20
CA ALA A 25 -6.61 3.25 -9.09
C ALA A 25 -5.41 4.12 -9.40
N TYR A 26 -5.26 4.42 -10.69
CA TYR A 26 -4.28 5.36 -11.20
C TYR A 26 -4.92 6.22 -12.28
N GLY A 27 -4.32 7.37 -12.56
CA GLY A 27 -4.73 8.25 -13.64
C GLY A 27 -3.94 7.95 -14.90
N VAL A 28 -4.60 7.99 -16.06
CA VAL A 28 -3.95 8.13 -17.36
C VAL A 28 -4.42 9.44 -17.95
N LYS A 29 -3.50 10.29 -18.39
CA LYS A 29 -3.83 11.53 -19.09
C LYS A 29 -4.06 11.23 -20.57
N ASP A 30 -5.20 11.65 -21.10
CA ASP A 30 -5.51 11.68 -22.54
C ASP A 30 -5.79 13.12 -23.00
N ALA A 31 -6.24 13.30 -24.25
CA ALA A 31 -6.51 14.62 -24.81
C ALA A 31 -7.61 15.40 -24.05
N ASN A 32 -8.49 14.72 -23.33
CA ASN A 32 -9.58 15.31 -22.55
C ASN A 32 -9.22 15.49 -21.05
N GLY A 33 -7.98 15.19 -20.67
CA GLY A 33 -7.48 15.33 -19.31
C GLY A 33 -7.25 14.01 -18.60
N TRP A 34 -7.38 14.00 -17.27
CA TRP A 34 -7.10 12.82 -16.45
C TRP A 34 -8.29 11.86 -16.42
N ARG A 35 -8.06 10.61 -16.81
CA ARG A 35 -9.00 9.51 -16.68
C ARG A 35 -8.53 8.53 -15.62
N THR A 36 -9.38 8.27 -14.63
CA THR A 36 -9.09 7.26 -13.60
C THR A 36 -9.32 5.85 -14.14
N VAL A 37 -8.36 4.96 -13.91
CA VAL A 37 -8.41 3.53 -14.22
C VAL A 37 -8.52 2.78 -12.91
N HIS A 38 -9.62 2.05 -12.69
CA HIS A 38 -9.87 1.29 -11.46
C HIS A 38 -9.24 -0.12 -11.50
N GLN A 39 -7.95 -0.18 -11.84
CA GLN A 39 -7.16 -1.40 -11.83
C GLN A 39 -5.79 -1.14 -11.18
N PRO A 40 -5.09 -2.18 -10.71
CA PRO A 40 -3.72 -2.03 -10.24
C PRO A 40 -2.81 -1.45 -11.32
N LEU A 41 -1.93 -0.52 -10.93
CA LEU A 41 -0.92 0.04 -11.83
C LEU A 41 0.13 -1.02 -12.15
N THR A 42 0.23 -1.39 -13.42
CA THR A 42 1.13 -2.47 -13.88
C THR A 42 2.52 -1.93 -14.23
N LYS A 43 3.53 -2.82 -14.19
CA LYS A 43 4.90 -2.51 -14.61
C LYS A 43 4.97 -2.02 -16.07
N SER A 44 4.19 -2.62 -16.97
CA SER A 44 4.15 -2.20 -18.38
C SER A 44 3.60 -0.77 -18.54
N THR A 45 2.59 -0.40 -17.77
CA THR A 45 2.05 0.97 -17.76
C THR A 45 3.06 1.97 -17.18
N ILE A 46 3.80 1.60 -16.13
CA ILE A 46 4.88 2.43 -15.60
C ILE A 46 5.98 2.60 -16.66
N GLN A 47 6.38 1.52 -17.34
CA GLN A 47 7.40 1.58 -18.38
C GLN A 47 6.97 2.48 -19.54
N ALA A 48 5.70 2.40 -19.96
CA ALA A 48 5.16 3.28 -21.00
C ALA A 48 5.18 4.77 -20.57
N HIS A 49 4.97 5.05 -19.28
CA HIS A 49 5.13 6.41 -18.72
C HIS A 49 6.58 6.88 -18.76
N LEU A 50 7.50 6.05 -18.29
CA LEU A 50 8.94 6.35 -18.28
C LEU A 50 9.54 6.47 -19.69
N ASN A 51 8.96 5.76 -20.66
CA ASN A 51 9.30 5.87 -22.09
C ASN A 51 8.58 7.05 -22.78
N HIS A 52 7.92 7.93 -22.02
CA HIS A 52 7.21 9.12 -22.49
C HIS A 52 6.05 8.86 -23.47
N GLN A 53 5.51 7.64 -23.50
CA GLN A 53 4.43 7.24 -24.39
C GLN A 53 3.05 7.66 -23.85
N ILE A 54 2.89 7.60 -22.53
CA ILE A 54 1.68 8.01 -21.80
C ILE A 54 2.07 8.83 -20.56
N SER A 55 1.14 9.62 -20.03
CA SER A 55 1.33 10.28 -18.73
C SER A 55 0.46 9.58 -17.68
N VAL A 56 1.11 9.02 -16.66
CA VAL A 56 0.46 8.29 -15.56
C VAL A 56 0.49 9.15 -14.30
N GLY A 57 -0.62 9.15 -13.56
CA GLY A 57 -0.74 9.81 -12.27
C GLY A 57 -1.18 8.86 -11.18
N THR A 58 -0.86 9.18 -9.93
CA THR A 58 -1.26 8.38 -8.77
C THR A 58 -1.80 9.25 -7.65
N PHE A 59 -2.58 8.63 -6.76
CA PHE A 59 -3.06 9.26 -5.54
C PHE A 59 -2.00 9.17 -4.43
N GLY A 60 -2.19 9.97 -3.39
CA GLY A 60 -1.30 9.99 -2.23
C GLY A 60 -1.35 8.74 -1.39
N ARG A 61 -0.16 8.19 -1.15
CA ARG A 61 0.06 7.13 -0.18
C ARG A 61 -0.10 7.68 1.23
N TRP A 62 -0.48 6.80 2.14
CA TRP A 62 -0.59 7.17 3.56
C TRP A 62 0.74 7.68 4.15
N TYR A 63 1.89 7.18 3.69
CA TYR A 63 3.22 7.70 4.03
C TYR A 63 3.93 8.13 2.74
N PRO A 64 3.80 9.40 2.33
CA PRO A 64 4.52 9.89 1.16
C PRO A 64 6.04 9.83 1.42
N ARG A 65 6.78 9.14 0.54
CA ARG A 65 8.25 9.18 0.55
C ARG A 65 8.78 10.51 0.03
N TYR A 66 8.05 11.09 -0.90
CA TYR A 66 8.36 12.37 -1.52
C TYR A 66 7.14 13.29 -1.46
N GLY A 67 7.38 14.54 -1.12
CA GLY A 67 6.45 15.64 -1.33
C GLY A 67 6.69 16.23 -2.72
N ILE A 68 5.63 16.78 -3.30
CA ILE A 68 5.65 17.45 -4.60
C ILE A 68 4.95 18.79 -4.41
N ILE A 69 5.62 19.87 -4.79
CA ILE A 69 4.99 21.19 -4.92
C ILE A 69 4.79 21.43 -6.40
N ASP A 70 3.55 21.63 -6.81
CA ASP A 70 3.19 21.96 -8.18
C ASP A 70 2.95 23.47 -8.28
N ILE A 71 3.62 24.10 -9.25
CA ILE A 71 3.67 25.55 -9.42
C ILE A 71 3.45 25.85 -10.90
N ASP A 72 2.34 26.50 -11.21
CA ASP A 72 1.93 26.82 -12.57
C ASP A 72 2.09 28.30 -12.91
N ASP A 73 2.42 28.58 -14.18
CA ASP A 73 2.50 29.92 -14.78
C ASP A 73 3.40 30.92 -14.02
N VAL A 74 4.60 30.47 -13.62
CA VAL A 74 5.58 31.31 -12.93
C VAL A 74 6.86 31.51 -13.75
N GLU A 75 7.44 32.70 -13.66
CA GLU A 75 8.79 32.93 -14.17
C GLU A 75 9.83 32.18 -13.33
N LEU A 76 10.95 31.86 -13.96
CA LEU A 76 12.03 31.10 -13.33
C LEU A 76 12.60 31.78 -12.06
N SER A 77 12.70 33.11 -12.07
CA SER A 77 13.11 33.88 -10.89
C SER A 77 12.17 33.66 -9.70
N ASN A 78 10.86 33.65 -9.95
CA ASN A 78 9.84 33.49 -8.91
C ASN A 78 9.80 32.05 -8.40
N LEU A 79 10.07 31.05 -9.26
CA LEU A 79 10.23 29.66 -8.84
C LEU A 79 11.35 29.51 -7.80
N TYR A 80 12.53 30.08 -8.07
CA TYR A 80 13.65 30.02 -7.12
C TYR A 80 13.38 30.84 -5.86
N GLU A 81 12.65 31.95 -5.96
CA GLU A 81 12.19 32.70 -4.79
C GLU A 81 11.25 31.86 -3.91
N ILE A 82 10.24 31.20 -4.50
CA ILE A 82 9.31 30.30 -3.79
C ILE A 82 10.08 29.19 -3.08
N ARG A 83 11.00 28.53 -3.79
CA ARG A 83 11.86 27.48 -3.23
C ARG A 83 12.70 27.98 -2.05
N SER A 84 13.32 29.15 -2.20
CA SER A 84 14.12 29.79 -1.15
C SER A 84 13.28 30.16 0.07
N ARG A 85 12.07 30.71 -0.13
CA ARG A 85 11.12 31.04 0.95
C ARG A 85 10.62 29.81 1.72
N LEU A 86 10.69 28.64 1.11
CA LEU A 86 10.43 27.36 1.77
C LEU A 86 11.67 26.79 2.49
N GLY A 87 12.83 27.45 2.43
CA GLY A 87 14.09 26.91 2.97
C GLY A 87 14.63 25.72 2.18
N MET A 88 14.18 25.54 0.93
CA MET A 88 14.62 24.46 0.06
C MET A 88 15.80 24.91 -0.81
N HIS A 89 16.73 23.99 -1.09
CA HIS A 89 17.95 24.21 -1.88
C HIS A 89 18.38 22.90 -2.56
N ASP A 90 19.45 22.92 -3.36
CA ASP A 90 19.85 21.75 -4.20
C ASP A 90 20.26 20.51 -3.40
N GLY A 91 20.53 20.68 -2.10
CA GLY A 91 20.84 19.59 -1.21
C GLY A 91 19.62 18.84 -0.67
N ASN A 92 18.40 19.41 -0.69
CA ASN A 92 17.22 18.82 -0.05
C ASN A 92 15.96 18.81 -0.92
N SER A 93 16.02 19.41 -2.12
CA SER A 93 14.92 19.41 -3.08
C SER A 93 15.46 19.37 -4.52
N ALA A 94 14.66 18.85 -5.45
CA ALA A 94 14.97 18.85 -6.89
C ALA A 94 13.82 19.48 -7.69
N ILE A 95 14.14 20.26 -8.73
CA ILE A 95 13.15 20.93 -9.58
C ILE A 95 13.02 20.20 -10.91
N PHE A 96 11.79 20.00 -11.37
CA PHE A 96 11.50 19.47 -12.70
C PHE A 96 10.54 20.38 -13.45
N THR A 97 10.70 20.49 -14.77
CA THR A 97 9.67 21.10 -15.62
C THR A 97 8.42 20.23 -15.66
N SER A 98 7.29 20.83 -16.01
CA SER A 98 6.05 20.11 -16.34
C SER A 98 5.75 20.19 -17.84
N GLU A 99 4.64 19.59 -18.27
CA GLU A 99 4.18 19.64 -19.68
C GLU A 99 3.79 21.05 -20.11
N SER A 100 3.23 21.83 -19.18
CA SER A 100 2.80 23.21 -19.42
C SER A 100 4.00 24.16 -19.37
N ARG A 101 3.97 25.18 -20.23
CA ARG A 101 5.00 26.23 -20.22
C ARG A 101 4.93 26.97 -18.88
N LYS A 102 6.10 27.27 -18.29
CA LYS A 102 6.24 27.94 -16.99
C LYS A 102 5.59 27.20 -15.81
N SER A 103 5.43 25.88 -15.94
CA SER A 103 4.98 25.00 -14.86
C SER A 103 6.10 24.09 -14.39
N TYR A 104 6.21 23.91 -13.07
CA TYR A 104 7.32 23.25 -12.41
C TYR A 104 6.86 22.40 -11.24
N HIS A 105 7.54 21.28 -11.02
CA HIS A 105 7.40 20.45 -9.82
C HIS A 105 8.66 20.54 -8.96
N ILE A 106 8.51 20.83 -7.67
CA ILE A 106 9.59 20.70 -6.69
C ILE A 106 9.38 19.40 -5.91
N TYR A 107 10.33 18.48 -5.99
CA TYR A 107 10.34 17.23 -5.24
C TYR A 107 11.25 17.34 -4.02
N PHE A 108 10.85 16.76 -2.89
CA PHE A 108 11.63 16.77 -1.65
C PHE A 108 11.25 15.56 -0.77
N LYS A 109 12.07 15.25 0.25
CA LYS A 109 11.82 14.16 1.21
C LYS A 109 11.26 14.72 2.53
N PRO A 110 9.95 14.75 2.74
CA PRO A 110 9.37 15.34 3.93
C PRO A 110 9.64 14.49 5.17
N THR A 111 10.23 15.12 6.19
CA THR A 111 10.35 14.56 7.53
C THR A 111 9.92 15.58 8.56
N ARG A 112 9.75 15.14 9.81
CA ARG A 112 9.63 16.03 10.97
C ARG A 112 10.43 15.43 12.10
N LYS A 113 11.45 16.14 12.59
CA LYS A 113 12.38 15.63 13.61
C LYS A 113 12.97 14.27 13.22
N GLY A 114 13.37 14.12 11.95
CA GLY A 114 13.96 12.91 11.37
C GLY A 114 12.99 11.73 11.19
N LYS A 115 11.67 11.95 11.28
CA LYS A 115 10.65 10.91 11.10
C LYS A 115 9.79 11.19 9.88
N MET A 116 9.41 10.12 9.16
CA MET A 116 8.46 10.22 8.06
C MET A 116 7.08 10.71 8.52
N LEU A 117 6.43 11.49 7.66
CA LEU A 117 5.09 12.02 7.90
C LEU A 117 4.04 11.12 7.27
N ASN A 118 2.91 10.94 7.96
CA ASN A 118 1.70 10.46 7.27
C ASN A 118 1.10 11.59 6.43
N LEU A 119 0.30 11.23 5.41
CA LEU A 119 -0.28 12.15 4.43
C LEU A 119 -1.06 13.30 5.07
N ASN A 120 -1.81 13.02 6.13
CA ASN A 120 -2.60 14.05 6.83
C ASN A 120 -1.69 15.05 7.55
N LEU A 121 -0.72 14.55 8.32
CA LEU A 121 0.24 15.40 9.02
C LEU A 121 1.11 16.20 8.04
N TYR A 122 1.55 15.56 6.95
CA TYR A 122 2.25 16.22 5.84
C TYR A 122 1.43 17.39 5.29
N LEU A 123 0.18 17.15 4.87
CA LEU A 123 -0.69 18.20 4.32
C LEU A 123 -0.99 19.31 5.34
N LYS A 124 -1.12 18.97 6.64
CA LYS A 124 -1.30 19.96 7.72
C LYS A 124 -0.06 20.84 7.89
N CYS A 125 1.13 20.25 7.94
CA CYS A 125 2.39 21.01 8.04
C CYS A 125 2.57 21.94 6.83
N MET A 126 2.22 21.46 5.63
CA MET A 126 2.36 22.24 4.40
C MET A 126 1.21 23.24 4.14
N ALA A 127 0.14 23.26 4.95
CA ALA A 127 -1.08 24.04 4.67
C ALA A 127 -0.81 25.55 4.62
N SER A 128 0.01 26.06 5.55
CA SER A 128 0.40 27.47 5.61
C SER A 128 1.20 27.89 4.37
N ALA A 129 2.14 27.04 3.92
CA ALA A 129 2.91 27.26 2.71
C ALA A 129 2.02 27.29 1.46
N ARG A 130 1.08 26.33 1.37
CA ARG A 130 0.07 26.26 0.29
C ARG A 130 -0.70 27.57 0.15
N GLU A 131 -1.18 28.13 1.26
CA GLU A 131 -2.02 29.32 1.29
C GLU A 131 -1.22 30.62 1.06
N SER A 132 -0.07 30.76 1.71
CA SER A 132 0.74 31.98 1.64
C SER A 132 1.46 32.15 0.30
N LEU A 133 1.89 31.06 -0.33
CA LEU A 133 2.64 31.09 -1.59
C LEU A 133 1.76 30.75 -2.81
N LYS A 134 0.47 30.44 -2.60
CA LYS A 134 -0.49 30.06 -3.65
C LYS A 134 0.02 28.93 -4.55
N ILE A 135 0.57 27.90 -3.92
CA ILE A 135 1.14 26.70 -4.56
C ILE A 135 0.23 25.48 -4.32
N GLU A 136 0.29 24.48 -5.19
CA GLU A 136 -0.38 23.20 -4.94
C GLU A 136 0.56 22.19 -4.28
N ILE A 137 0.05 21.46 -3.29
CA ILE A 137 0.84 20.48 -2.53
C ILE A 137 0.32 19.08 -2.78
N TYR A 138 1.24 18.19 -3.14
CA TYR A 138 1.03 16.80 -3.45
C TYR A 138 2.01 15.90 -2.68
N PRO A 139 1.68 14.61 -2.52
CA PRO A 139 0.48 13.97 -3.04
C PRO A 139 -0.77 14.23 -2.16
N GLN A 140 -1.96 13.92 -2.66
CA GLN A 140 -3.25 14.08 -1.95
C GLN A 140 -4.11 12.82 -2.07
N ALA A 141 -5.01 12.58 -1.13
CA ALA A 141 -5.77 11.33 -1.05
C ALA A 141 -6.71 11.09 -2.26
N HIS A 142 -7.24 12.16 -2.85
CA HIS A 142 -8.28 12.08 -3.89
C HIS A 142 -7.95 12.86 -5.16
N HIS A 143 -6.76 13.46 -5.24
CA HIS A 143 -6.29 14.16 -6.43
C HIS A 143 -5.06 13.47 -6.99
N LEU A 144 -5.09 13.27 -8.32
CA LEU A 144 -4.02 12.63 -9.05
C LEU A 144 -2.87 13.60 -9.25
N ILE A 145 -1.67 13.16 -8.93
CA ILE A 145 -0.43 13.84 -9.35
C ILE A 145 0.33 12.94 -10.32
N ARG A 146 0.89 13.54 -11.36
CA ARG A 146 1.69 12.81 -12.34
C ARG A 146 2.90 12.16 -11.66
N LEU A 147 3.19 10.93 -12.06
CA LEU A 147 4.43 10.25 -11.68
C LEU A 147 5.65 10.99 -12.27
N PRO A 148 6.80 10.99 -11.57
CA PRO A 148 8.01 11.68 -12.04
C PRO A 148 8.61 11.03 -13.30
N PHE A 149 9.59 11.70 -13.90
CA PHE A 149 10.38 11.24 -15.06
C PHE A 149 9.55 10.86 -16.30
N GLY A 150 8.32 11.38 -16.39
CA GLY A 150 7.42 11.18 -17.51
C GLY A 150 7.63 12.21 -18.62
N LYS A 151 6.73 12.18 -19.60
CA LYS A 151 6.75 13.12 -20.72
C LYS A 151 6.76 14.58 -20.25
N GLY A 152 7.68 15.38 -20.81
CA GLY A 152 7.80 16.82 -20.55
C GLY A 152 8.49 17.18 -19.22
N GLN A 153 8.97 16.19 -18.45
CA GLN A 153 9.65 16.43 -17.18
C GLN A 153 11.17 16.37 -17.34
N HIS A 154 11.81 17.53 -17.29
CA HIS A 154 13.26 17.68 -17.34
C HIS A 154 13.74 18.24 -15.99
N HIS A 155 14.84 17.71 -15.48
CA HIS A 155 15.45 18.25 -14.27
C HIS A 155 15.99 19.65 -14.57
N LEU A 156 15.67 20.61 -13.71
CA LEU A 156 16.16 21.97 -13.85
C LEU A 156 17.35 22.17 -12.90
N ASP A 157 18.53 22.35 -13.47
CA ASP A 157 19.76 22.65 -12.74
C ASP A 157 20.28 24.02 -13.17
N ASN A 158 20.35 24.96 -12.23
CA ASN A 158 20.77 26.35 -12.46
C ASN A 158 20.03 27.03 -13.64
N GLY A 159 18.76 26.68 -13.82
CA GLY A 159 17.90 27.24 -14.87
C GLY A 159 18.02 26.58 -16.24
N ILE A 160 18.91 25.58 -16.36
CA ILE A 160 19.07 24.78 -17.57
C ILE A 160 18.27 23.48 -17.40
N ALA A 161 17.42 23.17 -18.37
CA ALA A 161 16.63 21.95 -18.37
C ALA A 161 17.44 20.78 -18.96
N TRP A 162 17.61 19.73 -18.18
CA TRP A 162 18.33 18.52 -18.53
C TRP A 162 17.40 17.30 -18.54
N PRO A 163 17.37 16.52 -19.64
CA PRO A 163 16.69 15.23 -19.62
C PRO A 163 17.43 14.27 -18.70
N LEU A 164 16.69 13.56 -17.86
CA LEU A 164 17.22 12.46 -17.05
C LEU A 164 16.48 11.17 -17.41
N SER A 165 17.21 10.07 -17.51
CA SER A 165 16.62 8.74 -17.39
C SER A 165 15.99 8.56 -16.01
N TYR A 166 15.07 7.61 -15.87
CA TYR A 166 14.46 7.35 -14.57
C TYR A 166 15.49 6.84 -13.55
N GLN A 167 16.55 6.15 -13.99
CA GLN A 167 17.61 5.68 -13.10
C GLN A 167 18.41 6.86 -12.54
N GLU A 168 18.78 7.81 -13.39
CA GLU A 168 19.47 9.04 -12.95
C GLU A 168 18.56 9.89 -12.06
N GLY A 169 17.27 10.00 -12.39
CA GLY A 169 16.28 10.67 -11.55
C GLY A 169 16.10 9.99 -10.18
N MET A 170 16.11 8.65 -10.14
CA MET A 170 16.04 7.88 -8.89
C MET A 170 17.30 8.07 -8.05
N GLU A 171 18.48 8.12 -8.66
CA GLU A 171 19.74 8.39 -7.97
C GLU A 171 19.76 9.81 -7.38
N LEU A 172 19.31 10.80 -8.15
CA LEU A 172 19.14 12.18 -7.67
C LEU A 172 18.21 12.20 -6.44
N PHE A 173 17.07 11.52 -6.52
CA PHE A 173 16.12 11.48 -5.41
C PHE A 173 16.69 10.70 -4.22
N HIS A 174 17.51 9.67 -4.43
CA HIS A 174 18.13 8.91 -3.36
C HIS A 174 19.18 9.73 -2.60
N THR A 175 20.03 10.46 -3.32
CA THR A 175 21.11 11.28 -2.76
C THR A 175 20.63 12.60 -2.17
N MET A 176 19.45 13.09 -2.56
CA MET A 176 18.80 14.26 -1.98
C MET A 176 18.59 14.11 -0.46
N GLY A 177 18.94 15.14 0.31
CA GLY A 177 18.76 15.21 1.74
C GLY A 177 17.29 15.21 2.18
N GLU A 178 17.06 14.90 3.45
CA GLU A 178 15.74 15.03 4.07
C GLU A 178 15.42 16.52 4.32
N TYR A 179 14.16 16.89 4.14
CA TYR A 179 13.63 18.21 4.41
C TYR A 179 12.73 18.14 5.64
N ASP A 180 13.14 18.77 6.73
CA ASP A 180 12.33 18.84 7.94
C ASP A 180 11.26 19.92 7.76
N VAL A 181 9.98 19.53 7.76
CA VAL A 181 8.86 20.46 7.59
C VAL A 181 8.74 21.47 8.72
N ASP A 182 9.41 21.25 9.86
CA ASP A 182 9.53 22.24 10.92
C ASP A 182 10.41 23.44 10.52
N GLN A 183 11.14 23.36 9.40
CA GLN A 183 11.90 24.48 8.82
C GLN A 183 11.02 25.47 8.03
N LEU A 184 9.73 25.17 7.82
CA LEU A 184 8.82 26.09 7.15
C LEU A 184 8.65 27.37 7.99
N PRO A 185 8.98 28.56 7.45
CA PRO A 185 9.06 29.79 8.25
C PRO A 185 7.73 30.31 8.82
N TYR A 186 6.60 29.59 8.64
CA TYR A 186 5.27 30.02 9.09
C TYR A 186 4.39 28.85 9.52
N LEU A 187 4.90 27.97 10.38
CA LEU A 187 4.04 26.97 11.00
C LEU A 187 3.03 27.64 11.94
N PRO A 188 1.71 27.43 11.79
CA PRO A 188 0.85 27.51 12.96
C PRO A 188 1.40 26.50 13.96
N MET A 189 1.64 26.92 15.20
CA MET A 189 2.05 26.02 16.29
C MET A 189 1.05 24.86 16.35
N VAL A 190 1.39 23.72 15.72
CA VAL A 190 0.70 22.48 15.98
C VAL A 190 1.17 22.09 17.36
N ALA A 191 0.35 22.42 18.37
CA ALA A 191 0.62 22.17 19.77
C ALA A 191 1.24 20.78 19.97
N GLU A 192 2.20 20.70 20.88
CA GLU A 192 2.92 19.49 21.28
C GLU A 192 1.97 18.45 21.91
N GLU A 193 1.02 17.89 21.18
CA GLU A 193 0.22 16.75 21.64
C GLU A 193 0.99 15.42 21.56
N PHE A 194 2.27 15.47 21.17
CA PHE A 194 3.16 14.32 21.02
C PHE A 194 4.51 14.57 21.68
N ALA A 195 4.52 14.84 22.99
CA ALA A 195 5.72 14.57 23.78
C ALA A 195 5.83 13.03 23.94
N PRO A 196 6.90 12.38 23.43
CA PRO A 196 7.15 10.99 23.75
C PRO A 196 7.43 10.89 25.25
N SER A 197 6.70 10.02 25.95
CA SER A 197 7.09 9.62 27.30
C SER A 197 8.53 9.12 27.27
N GLU A 198 9.38 9.63 28.15
CA GLU A 198 10.76 9.18 28.30
C GLU A 198 10.82 7.65 28.39
N ASN A 199 11.50 7.04 27.42
CA ASN A 199 11.66 5.60 27.27
C ASN A 199 12.53 5.04 28.40
N LEU A 200 11.91 4.56 29.48
CA LEU A 200 12.58 3.86 30.58
C LEU A 200 12.89 2.37 30.30
N LEU A 201 12.82 1.90 29.05
CA LEU A 201 13.01 0.47 28.72
C LEU A 201 14.09 0.17 27.66
N GLU A 202 14.70 1.16 27.00
CA GLU A 202 15.82 0.93 26.07
C GLU A 202 17.12 0.48 26.78
N GLY A 203 17.23 0.67 28.09
CA GLY A 203 18.46 0.41 28.85
C GLY A 203 18.69 -1.03 29.31
N ASN A 204 17.64 -1.86 29.46
CA ASN A 204 17.76 -3.10 30.27
C ASN A 204 17.87 -4.42 29.47
N PHE A 205 17.71 -4.42 28.15
CA PHE A 205 17.76 -5.65 27.33
C PHE A 205 18.87 -5.68 26.26
N GLY A 206 19.80 -4.72 26.25
CA GLY A 206 20.98 -4.75 25.39
C GLY A 206 20.73 -4.58 23.89
N ILE A 207 19.53 -4.16 23.46
CA ILE A 207 19.23 -3.85 22.06
C ILE A 207 19.85 -2.50 21.71
N GLN A 208 20.93 -2.50 20.92
CA GLN A 208 21.57 -1.26 20.47
C GLN A 208 20.86 -0.69 19.24
N LYS A 209 20.76 0.64 19.16
CA LYS A 209 20.25 1.35 17.96
C LYS A 209 21.06 0.90 16.73
N GLY A 210 20.37 0.52 15.65
CA GLY A 210 21.00 0.17 14.36
C GLY A 210 20.95 -1.31 13.95
N TRP A 211 20.67 -2.24 14.87
CA TRP A 211 20.73 -3.69 14.59
C TRP A 211 19.88 -4.17 13.42
N LYS A 212 18.72 -3.55 13.17
CA LYS A 212 17.88 -3.87 12.00
C LYS A 212 18.56 -3.48 10.68
N ARG A 213 19.22 -2.32 10.63
CA ARG A 213 19.96 -1.86 9.45
C ARG A 213 21.19 -2.73 9.23
N ASP A 214 21.92 -3.02 10.31
CA ASP A 214 23.12 -3.87 10.25
C ASP A 214 22.79 -5.29 9.82
N GLY A 215 21.67 -5.86 10.29
CA GLY A 215 21.20 -7.17 9.86
C GLY A 215 20.88 -7.24 8.37
N LEU A 216 20.30 -6.18 7.78
CA LEU A 216 20.06 -6.11 6.34
C LEU A 216 21.36 -6.01 5.53
N ILE A 217 22.33 -5.21 5.99
CA ILE A 217 23.66 -5.11 5.38
C ILE A 217 24.33 -6.49 5.36
N LEU A 218 24.32 -7.18 6.50
CA LEU A 218 24.88 -8.52 6.65
C LEU A 218 24.20 -9.55 5.74
N ILE A 219 22.87 -9.49 5.57
CA ILE A 219 22.14 -10.39 4.65
C ILE A 219 22.65 -10.24 3.21
N ASN A 220 22.89 -9.01 2.76
CA ASN A 220 23.30 -8.73 1.39
C ASN A 220 24.78 -9.06 1.17
N GLU A 221 25.63 -8.61 2.08
CA GLU A 221 27.07 -8.56 1.89
C GLU A 221 27.80 -9.73 2.57
N GLY A 222 27.16 -10.40 3.53
CA GLY A 222 27.72 -11.49 4.32
C GLY A 222 28.59 -11.02 5.48
N LEU A 223 29.35 -11.95 6.08
CA LEU A 223 30.32 -11.59 7.10
C LEU A 223 31.39 -10.66 6.52
N GLN A 224 31.69 -9.58 7.24
CA GLN A 224 32.61 -8.53 6.79
C GLN A 224 34.01 -8.64 7.41
N SER A 225 34.16 -9.38 8.51
CA SER A 225 35.44 -9.54 9.20
C SER A 225 35.47 -10.75 10.12
N ASP A 226 36.69 -11.24 10.38
CA ASP A 226 36.95 -12.37 11.26
C ASP A 226 36.50 -12.07 12.71
N GLY A 227 36.04 -13.11 13.41
CA GLY A 227 35.63 -12.99 14.82
C GLY A 227 34.27 -12.32 15.06
N THR A 228 33.60 -11.78 14.04
CA THR A 228 32.32 -11.06 14.20
C THR A 228 31.07 -11.93 14.11
N ARG A 229 31.22 -13.23 13.82
CA ARG A 229 30.09 -14.15 13.53
C ARG A 229 28.96 -14.04 14.54
N LEU A 230 29.25 -14.09 15.83
CA LEU A 230 28.21 -14.15 16.87
C LEU A 230 27.34 -12.89 16.89
N GLU A 231 27.96 -11.71 16.82
CA GLU A 231 27.23 -10.44 16.78
C GLU A 231 26.50 -10.23 15.45
N SER A 232 27.08 -10.69 14.35
CA SER A 232 26.44 -10.68 13.04
C SER A 232 25.22 -11.59 12.99
N LEU A 233 25.28 -12.79 13.59
CA LEU A 233 24.14 -13.69 13.71
C LEU A 233 23.00 -13.06 14.51
N LYS A 234 23.28 -12.42 15.64
CA LYS A 234 22.26 -11.71 16.43
C LYS A 234 21.55 -10.65 15.60
N ARG A 235 22.28 -9.87 14.80
CA ARG A 235 21.72 -8.81 13.94
C ARG A 235 20.89 -9.36 12.78
N VAL A 236 21.36 -10.43 12.12
CA VAL A 236 20.62 -11.11 11.05
C VAL A 236 19.33 -11.74 11.57
N ILE A 237 19.41 -12.46 12.70
CA ILE A 237 18.24 -13.05 13.37
C ILE A 237 17.28 -11.96 13.82
N TYR A 238 17.78 -10.86 14.41
CA TYR A 238 16.96 -9.73 14.80
C TYR A 238 16.26 -9.07 13.61
N PHE A 239 16.94 -8.92 12.48
CA PHE A 239 16.32 -8.43 11.25
C PHE A 239 15.16 -9.35 10.85
N TYR A 240 15.39 -10.65 10.72
CA TYR A 240 14.35 -11.62 10.34
C TYR A 240 13.19 -11.68 11.34
N TRP A 241 13.49 -11.66 12.65
CA TRP A 241 12.49 -11.55 13.72
C TRP A 241 11.68 -10.25 13.60
N SER A 242 12.33 -9.12 13.27
CA SER A 242 11.66 -7.83 13.06
C SER A 242 10.81 -7.78 11.79
N GLN A 243 11.04 -8.70 10.83
CA GLN A 243 10.16 -8.93 9.67
C GLN A 243 9.01 -9.89 10.02
N ASN A 244 8.84 -10.26 11.29
CA ASN A 244 7.82 -11.18 11.78
C ASN A 244 7.93 -12.58 11.15
N LEU A 245 9.14 -13.02 10.79
CA LEU A 245 9.32 -14.39 10.36
C LEU A 245 8.99 -15.37 11.50
N PRO A 246 8.53 -16.60 11.19
CA PRO A 246 8.50 -17.66 12.17
C PRO A 246 9.91 -18.01 12.65
N MET A 247 10.02 -18.51 13.87
CA MET A 247 11.29 -18.90 14.47
C MET A 247 12.03 -19.93 13.60
N GLU A 248 11.31 -20.97 13.14
CA GLU A 248 11.86 -22.02 12.27
C GLU A 248 12.34 -21.47 10.92
N ALA A 249 11.60 -20.53 10.33
CA ALA A 249 12.01 -19.85 9.11
C ALA A 249 13.25 -18.99 9.33
N THR A 250 13.33 -18.31 10.48
CA THR A 250 14.50 -17.51 10.85
C THR A 250 15.73 -18.38 11.05
N VAL A 251 15.58 -19.52 11.71
CA VAL A 251 16.65 -20.53 11.84
C VAL A 251 17.13 -20.97 10.47
N ARG A 252 16.21 -21.44 9.61
CA ARG A 252 16.55 -21.93 8.27
C ARG A 252 17.25 -20.87 7.41
N LEU A 253 16.70 -19.66 7.35
CA LEU A 253 17.26 -18.57 6.55
C LEU A 253 18.60 -18.09 7.09
N THR A 254 18.78 -18.07 8.42
CA THR A 254 20.06 -17.72 9.03
C THR A 254 21.11 -18.80 8.77
N GLN A 255 20.73 -20.09 8.76
CA GLN A 255 21.62 -21.20 8.39
C GLN A 255 22.03 -21.11 6.91
N GLN A 256 21.09 -20.89 6.00
CA GLN A 256 21.36 -20.69 4.57
C GLN A 256 22.23 -19.45 4.31
N TRP A 257 21.98 -18.36 5.04
CA TRP A 257 22.83 -17.19 5.01
C TRP A 257 24.24 -17.54 5.49
N MET A 258 24.38 -18.25 6.62
CA MET A 258 25.70 -18.64 7.11
C MET A 258 26.44 -19.56 6.13
N GLU A 259 25.73 -20.44 5.43
CA GLU A 259 26.28 -21.32 4.41
C GLU A 259 26.83 -20.56 3.19
N THR A 260 26.09 -19.55 2.73
CA THR A 260 26.38 -18.86 1.47
C THR A 260 27.13 -17.54 1.64
N LYS A 261 27.12 -16.96 2.85
CA LYS A 261 27.58 -15.61 3.15
C LYS A 261 28.54 -15.54 4.35
N HIS A 262 29.19 -16.65 4.70
CA HIS A 262 30.28 -16.62 5.70
C HIS A 262 31.58 -16.00 5.17
N ASN A 263 31.72 -15.84 3.85
CA ASN A 263 32.83 -15.14 3.18
C ASN A 263 34.24 -15.56 3.66
N GLN A 264 34.44 -16.82 4.03
CA GLN A 264 35.67 -17.34 4.68
C GLN A 264 36.03 -16.73 6.05
N HIS A 265 35.27 -15.76 6.55
CA HIS A 265 35.53 -15.02 7.80
C HIS A 265 35.09 -15.74 9.09
N SER A 266 34.51 -16.94 8.97
CA SER A 266 34.13 -17.78 10.10
C SER A 266 34.92 -19.08 10.09
N LYS A 267 36.06 -19.10 10.79
CA LYS A 267 36.86 -20.32 10.99
C LYS A 267 36.01 -21.44 11.61
N ASP A 268 35.21 -21.11 12.60
CA ASP A 268 34.35 -22.05 13.30
C ASP A 268 33.26 -22.66 12.40
N TYR A 269 32.67 -21.90 11.47
CA TYR A 269 31.69 -22.46 10.53
C TYR A 269 32.37 -23.41 9.55
N ARG A 270 33.59 -23.08 9.09
CA ARG A 270 34.36 -23.94 8.19
C ARG A 270 34.80 -25.26 8.84
N GLN A 271 35.14 -25.21 10.13
CA GLN A 271 35.63 -26.39 10.86
C GLN A 271 34.50 -27.19 11.52
N HIS A 272 33.44 -26.52 11.97
CA HIS A 272 32.38 -27.11 12.80
C HIS A 272 30.98 -26.56 12.46
N PRO A 273 30.48 -26.71 11.22
CA PRO A 273 29.23 -26.09 10.77
C PRO A 273 28.01 -26.53 11.60
N GLN A 274 27.96 -27.79 12.03
CA GLN A 274 26.87 -28.30 12.87
C GLN A 274 26.77 -27.58 14.23
N ARG A 275 27.92 -27.25 14.85
CA ARG A 275 27.95 -26.51 16.11
C ARG A 275 27.43 -25.09 15.94
N VAL A 276 27.74 -24.45 14.80
CA VAL A 276 27.22 -23.12 14.48
C VAL A 276 25.73 -23.16 14.18
N ASN A 277 25.24 -24.20 13.49
CA ASN A 277 23.81 -24.37 13.21
C ASN A 277 23.00 -24.56 14.50
N GLN A 278 23.54 -25.28 15.49
CA GLN A 278 22.94 -25.36 16.82
C GLN A 278 22.94 -23.99 17.52
N GLN A 279 24.05 -23.24 17.44
CA GLN A 279 24.12 -21.89 18.00
C GLN A 279 23.10 -20.93 17.37
N ILE A 280 22.80 -21.08 16.07
CA ILE A 280 21.74 -20.31 15.38
C ILE A 280 20.37 -20.64 15.97
N ILE A 281 20.07 -21.92 16.22
CA ILE A 281 18.82 -22.36 16.84
C ILE A 281 18.69 -21.73 18.22
N ASP A 282 19.71 -21.87 19.07
CA ASP A 282 19.69 -21.40 20.45
C ASP A 282 19.55 -19.86 20.54
N LEU A 283 20.27 -19.12 19.69
CA LEU A 283 20.17 -17.65 19.62
C LEU A 283 18.80 -17.19 19.10
N THR A 284 18.26 -17.88 18.10
CA THR A 284 16.94 -17.56 17.56
C THR A 284 15.88 -17.79 18.63
N GLN A 285 15.91 -18.94 19.32
CA GLN A 285 15.01 -19.22 20.43
C GLN A 285 15.13 -18.15 21.53
N TRP A 286 16.34 -17.77 21.90
CA TRP A 286 16.57 -16.74 22.91
C TRP A 286 15.96 -15.39 22.52
N ILE A 287 16.21 -14.91 21.30
CA ILE A 287 15.64 -13.65 20.78
C ILE A 287 14.10 -13.73 20.78
N TYR A 288 13.51 -14.83 20.30
CA TYR A 288 12.06 -14.98 20.23
C TYR A 288 11.38 -15.06 21.60
N ASN A 289 12.07 -15.59 22.62
CA ASN A 289 11.53 -15.72 23.97
C ASN A 289 11.69 -14.46 24.82
N HIS A 290 12.74 -13.69 24.59
CA HIS A 290 13.10 -12.56 25.47
C HIS A 290 12.79 -11.19 24.85
N PHE A 291 12.66 -11.09 23.53
CA PHE A 291 12.33 -9.82 22.89
C PHE A 291 10.81 -9.68 22.79
N ASP A 292 10.29 -8.64 23.42
CA ASP A 292 8.85 -8.38 23.41
C ASP A 292 8.45 -7.60 22.14
N ARG A 293 7.68 -8.26 21.28
CA ARG A 293 7.13 -7.68 20.03
C ARG A 293 6.16 -6.53 20.28
N SER A 294 5.65 -6.37 21.51
CA SER A 294 4.71 -5.31 21.88
C SER A 294 5.36 -3.93 22.05
N TYR A 295 6.68 -3.87 22.31
CA TYR A 295 7.45 -2.63 22.48
C TYR A 295 8.21 -2.18 21.23
N THR A 296 8.25 -3.01 20.17
CA THR A 296 8.73 -2.65 18.83
C THR A 296 7.64 -2.08 17.92
N LEU A 297 6.49 -1.69 18.49
CA LEU A 297 5.34 -1.11 17.78
C LEU A 297 4.85 0.13 18.57
N PRO A 298 4.62 1.25 17.88
CA PRO A 298 3.35 1.43 17.21
C PRO A 298 3.52 1.03 15.76
N ASP A 299 2.62 0.16 15.30
CA ASP A 299 2.62 -0.42 13.96
C ASP A 299 3.22 0.50 12.91
N SER A 300 4.38 0.11 12.40
CA SER A 300 4.74 0.54 11.06
C SER A 300 3.60 0.10 10.13
N ALA A 301 2.93 1.04 9.47
CA ALA A 301 1.94 0.71 8.45
C ALA A 301 2.57 -0.01 7.23
N HIS A 302 3.87 -0.33 7.28
CA HIS A 302 4.59 -1.19 6.33
C HIS A 302 4.33 -2.69 6.55
N ILE A 303 3.42 -3.11 7.43
CA ILE A 303 2.89 -4.49 7.37
C ILE A 303 1.96 -4.61 6.15
N VAL A 304 2.54 -4.78 4.97
CA VAL A 304 1.85 -5.09 3.70
C VAL A 304 1.37 -6.55 3.66
N ASP A 305 1.80 -7.35 4.63
CA ASP A 305 1.41 -8.75 4.78
C ASP A 305 -0.10 -8.88 5.10
N LYS A 306 -0.84 -9.49 4.16
CA LYS A 306 -2.26 -9.84 4.31
C LYS A 306 -2.48 -11.00 5.28
N GLY A 307 -1.39 -11.62 5.76
CA GLY A 307 -1.41 -12.82 6.56
C GLY A 307 -1.85 -14.05 5.75
N TYR A 308 -2.40 -15.05 6.43
CA TYR A 308 -2.78 -16.32 5.82
C TYR A 308 -4.03 -16.90 6.48
N LEU A 309 -4.69 -17.79 5.74
CA LEU A 309 -5.74 -18.65 6.26
C LEU A 309 -5.34 -20.10 6.12
N THR A 310 -5.87 -20.93 7.02
CA THR A 310 -5.84 -22.39 6.86
C THR A 310 -7.13 -22.88 6.23
N LYS A 311 -7.13 -24.15 5.83
CA LYS A 311 -8.31 -24.83 5.31
C LYS A 311 -9.47 -24.78 6.32
N GLU A 312 -9.22 -25.10 7.58
CA GLU A 312 -10.24 -25.19 8.63
C GLU A 312 -10.87 -23.83 8.93
N LEU A 313 -10.05 -22.78 9.02
CA LEU A 313 -10.53 -21.42 9.26
C LEU A 313 -11.34 -20.92 8.05
N THR A 314 -10.92 -21.25 6.83
CA THR A 314 -11.68 -20.93 5.62
C THR A 314 -13.06 -21.60 5.63
N GLN A 315 -13.14 -22.88 5.96
CA GLN A 315 -14.41 -23.61 6.07
C GLN A 315 -15.33 -22.99 7.14
N THR A 316 -14.75 -22.61 8.29
CA THR A 316 -15.45 -21.90 9.36
C THR A 316 -16.04 -20.58 8.86
N LEU A 317 -15.28 -19.79 8.10
CA LEU A 317 -15.74 -18.51 7.57
C LEU A 317 -16.83 -18.66 6.51
N VAL A 318 -16.79 -19.70 5.68
CA VAL A 318 -17.86 -20.01 4.72
C VAL A 318 -19.18 -20.27 5.46
N VAL A 319 -19.16 -21.12 6.49
CA VAL A 319 -20.35 -21.38 7.33
C VAL A 319 -20.81 -20.12 8.06
N ALA A 320 -19.89 -19.44 8.74
CA ALA A 320 -20.18 -18.25 9.52
C ALA A 320 -20.74 -17.11 8.66
N SER A 321 -20.37 -17.02 7.38
CA SER A 321 -20.93 -16.03 6.46
C SER A 321 -22.43 -16.25 6.16
N GLN A 322 -22.97 -17.44 6.45
CA GLN A 322 -24.36 -17.83 6.14
C GLN A 322 -24.71 -17.59 4.66
N GLY A 323 -23.75 -17.86 3.78
CA GLY A 323 -23.89 -17.66 2.34
C GLY A 323 -23.93 -16.19 1.88
N ARG A 324 -23.66 -15.21 2.75
CA ARG A 324 -23.60 -13.80 2.37
C ARG A 324 -22.21 -13.46 1.85
N LEU A 325 -22.08 -13.38 0.53
CA LEU A 325 -20.78 -13.18 -0.13
C LEU A 325 -20.00 -11.94 0.32
N PRO A 326 -20.61 -10.75 0.54
CA PRO A 326 -19.88 -9.58 1.04
C PRO A 326 -19.26 -9.81 2.43
N ILE A 327 -19.95 -10.55 3.31
CA ILE A 327 -19.45 -10.90 4.64
C ILE A 327 -18.32 -11.91 4.52
N LEU A 328 -18.45 -12.90 3.61
CA LEU A 328 -17.37 -13.87 3.35
C LEU A 328 -16.10 -13.15 2.87
N LYS A 329 -16.20 -12.27 1.87
CA LYS A 329 -15.06 -11.49 1.36
C LYS A 329 -14.36 -10.70 2.46
N PHE A 330 -15.14 -10.00 3.29
CA PHE A 330 -14.62 -9.24 4.42
C PHE A 330 -13.96 -10.17 5.46
N GLY A 331 -14.60 -11.29 5.80
CA GLY A 331 -14.11 -12.27 6.76
C GLY A 331 -12.77 -12.89 6.32
N LEU A 332 -12.65 -13.28 5.05
CA LEU A 332 -11.40 -13.84 4.53
C LEU A 332 -10.22 -12.87 4.72
N GLN A 333 -10.40 -11.57 4.44
CA GLN A 333 -9.34 -10.57 4.63
C GLN A 333 -9.05 -10.30 6.11
N LEU A 334 -10.09 -10.09 6.91
CA LEU A 334 -9.94 -9.80 8.33
C LEU A 334 -9.25 -10.94 9.07
N PHE A 335 -9.70 -12.18 8.87
CA PHE A 335 -9.14 -13.33 9.57
C PHE A 335 -7.77 -13.70 9.04
N ALA A 336 -7.48 -13.55 7.74
CA ALA A 336 -6.13 -13.70 7.22
C ALA A 336 -5.17 -12.75 7.92
N TYR A 337 -5.60 -11.49 8.13
CA TYR A 337 -4.82 -10.49 8.84
C TYR A 337 -4.63 -10.86 10.33
N LEU A 338 -5.68 -11.34 11.00
CA LEU A 338 -5.63 -11.61 12.44
C LEU A 338 -4.90 -12.92 12.79
N SER A 339 -5.04 -13.98 11.99
CA SER A 339 -4.53 -15.34 12.29
C SER A 339 -3.04 -15.39 12.66
N PRO A 340 -2.11 -14.90 11.82
CA PRO A 340 -0.67 -14.89 12.15
C PRO A 340 -0.32 -14.03 13.38
N ARG A 341 -1.20 -13.09 13.74
CA ARG A 341 -0.98 -12.09 14.79
C ARG A 341 -1.63 -12.51 16.11
N ASN A 342 -2.37 -13.62 16.10
CA ASN A 342 -3.08 -14.13 17.27
C ASN A 342 -2.20 -15.07 18.09
N THR A 343 -1.50 -14.51 19.08
CA THR A 343 -0.68 -15.27 20.04
C THR A 343 -1.48 -15.76 21.26
N GLY A 344 -2.82 -15.68 21.22
CA GLY A 344 -3.72 -16.08 22.31
C GLY A 344 -3.82 -15.09 23.49
N LYS A 345 -2.86 -14.16 23.64
CA LYS A 345 -2.86 -13.15 24.71
C LYS A 345 -3.01 -11.70 24.21
N ASN A 346 -2.86 -11.48 22.90
CA ASN A 346 -2.71 -10.14 22.34
C ASN A 346 -4.01 -9.63 21.69
N LYS A 347 -4.26 -8.33 21.87
CA LYS A 347 -5.29 -7.59 21.13
C LYS A 347 -4.64 -7.04 19.87
N ILE A 348 -5.20 -7.35 18.71
CA ILE A 348 -4.64 -6.92 17.42
C ILE A 348 -5.36 -5.65 16.99
N SER A 349 -4.66 -4.52 16.96
CA SER A 349 -5.23 -3.27 16.46
C SER A 349 -5.36 -3.34 14.94
N VAL A 350 -6.58 -3.14 14.43
CA VAL A 350 -6.84 -3.02 12.99
C VAL A 350 -7.28 -1.59 12.69
N HIS A 351 -6.53 -0.89 11.83
CA HIS A 351 -6.89 0.47 11.45
C HIS A 351 -8.23 0.50 10.71
N ARG A 352 -9.04 1.54 10.96
CA ARG A 352 -10.38 1.71 10.36
C ARG A 352 -10.33 1.60 8.84
N ASP A 353 -9.35 2.22 8.20
CA ASP A 353 -9.30 2.28 6.74
C ASP A 353 -9.11 0.91 6.09
N ARG A 354 -8.38 -0.02 6.73
CA ARG A 354 -8.31 -1.42 6.27
C ARG A 354 -9.67 -2.12 6.37
N LEU A 355 -10.39 -1.88 7.47
CA LEU A 355 -11.73 -2.45 7.66
C LEU A 355 -12.72 -1.88 6.62
N VAL A 356 -12.59 -0.60 6.29
CA VAL A 356 -13.36 0.07 5.23
C VAL A 356 -12.98 -0.48 3.86
N GLU A 357 -11.70 -0.67 3.58
CA GLU A 357 -11.18 -1.26 2.34
C GLU A 357 -11.73 -2.66 2.08
N TRP A 358 -11.76 -3.52 3.10
CA TRP A 358 -12.29 -4.89 2.97
C TRP A 358 -13.81 -4.95 2.85
N SER A 359 -14.51 -3.83 3.04
CA SER A 359 -15.97 -3.76 2.95
C SER A 359 -16.44 -2.38 2.47
N SER A 360 -16.89 -1.52 3.39
CA SER A 360 -17.23 -0.12 3.15
C SER A 360 -17.34 0.63 4.47
N THR A 361 -17.34 1.97 4.41
CA THR A 361 -17.56 2.84 5.57
C THR A 361 -18.86 2.54 6.31
N LYS A 362 -19.89 2.08 5.59
CA LYS A 362 -21.22 1.79 6.15
C LYS A 362 -21.30 0.41 6.80
N ASN A 363 -20.54 -0.57 6.29
CA ASN A 363 -20.79 -1.98 6.59
C ASN A 363 -19.74 -2.63 7.49
N TYR A 364 -18.51 -2.12 7.58
CA TYR A 364 -17.41 -2.82 8.26
C TYR A 364 -17.72 -3.13 9.74
N LEU A 365 -18.41 -2.23 10.45
CA LEU A 365 -18.83 -2.45 11.84
C LEU A 365 -19.85 -3.59 11.92
N GLN A 366 -20.86 -3.58 11.04
CA GLN A 366 -21.89 -4.61 10.99
C GLN A 366 -21.28 -5.99 10.69
N TYR A 367 -20.27 -6.06 9.82
CA TYR A 367 -19.60 -7.32 9.49
C TYR A 367 -18.69 -7.82 10.62
N ILE A 368 -18.04 -6.92 11.36
CA ILE A 368 -17.33 -7.30 12.60
C ILE A 368 -18.31 -7.82 13.65
N ASP A 369 -19.42 -7.11 13.86
CA ASP A 369 -20.44 -7.51 14.83
C ASP A 369 -21.08 -8.85 14.47
N HIS A 370 -21.26 -9.13 13.17
CA HIS A 370 -21.67 -10.44 12.68
C HIS A 370 -20.71 -11.55 13.15
N PHE A 371 -19.40 -11.42 12.93
CA PHE A 371 -18.43 -12.44 13.39
C PHE A 371 -18.27 -12.50 14.92
N LYS A 372 -18.52 -11.39 15.62
CA LYS A 372 -18.61 -11.36 17.08
C LYS A 372 -19.80 -12.17 17.59
N GLN A 373 -20.97 -12.03 16.97
CA GLN A 373 -22.18 -12.79 17.32
C GLN A 373 -22.02 -14.29 17.06
N GLN A 374 -21.24 -14.67 16.05
CA GLN A 374 -20.87 -16.07 15.78
C GLN A 374 -19.77 -16.61 16.72
N GLY A 375 -19.31 -15.82 17.70
CA GLY A 375 -18.31 -16.26 18.68
C GLY A 375 -16.90 -16.45 18.13
N LEU A 376 -16.57 -15.85 16.97
CA LEU A 376 -15.26 -16.02 16.33
C LEU A 376 -14.24 -14.97 16.76
N LEU A 377 -14.70 -13.78 17.18
CA LEU A 377 -13.83 -12.69 17.64
C LEU A 377 -14.46 -11.88 18.78
N LYS A 378 -13.61 -11.14 19.49
CA LYS A 378 -13.98 -10.06 20.41
C LYS A 378 -13.38 -8.76 19.92
N ARG A 379 -14.06 -7.64 20.18
CA ARG A 379 -13.56 -6.30 19.91
C ARG A 379 -13.60 -5.46 21.17
N ASP A 380 -12.49 -4.81 21.46
CA ASP A 380 -12.36 -3.91 22.60
C ASP A 380 -13.08 -2.57 22.33
N ALA A 381 -13.59 -1.95 23.39
CA ALA A 381 -14.16 -0.62 23.36
C ALA A 381 -13.08 0.48 23.40
N ARG A 382 -11.90 0.18 23.96
CA ARG A 382 -10.81 1.15 24.17
C ARG A 382 -10.21 1.59 22.84
N TYR A 383 -10.16 2.91 22.61
CA TYR A 383 -9.45 3.54 21.51
C TYR A 383 -8.81 4.83 22.00
N LYS A 384 -7.68 5.23 21.42
CA LYS A 384 -7.09 6.55 21.67
C LYS A 384 -6.51 7.09 20.37
N VAL A 385 -7.06 8.22 19.91
CA VAL A 385 -6.65 8.88 18.66
C VAL A 385 -5.15 9.18 18.72
N GLY A 386 -4.42 8.84 17.65
CA GLY A 386 -2.96 9.02 17.59
C GLY A 386 -2.14 7.97 18.36
N HIS A 387 -2.76 7.07 19.13
CA HIS A 387 -2.04 6.08 19.94
C HIS A 387 -2.36 4.62 19.54
N TYR A 388 -3.62 4.20 19.58
CA TYR A 388 -4.00 2.83 19.21
C TYR A 388 -5.46 2.73 18.73
N ALA A 389 -5.67 1.91 17.71
CA ALA A 389 -7.00 1.54 17.24
C ALA A 389 -7.64 0.49 18.16
N LYS A 390 -8.98 0.37 18.10
CA LYS A 390 -9.72 -0.66 18.83
C LYS A 390 -9.14 -2.04 18.49
N GLY A 391 -8.74 -2.77 19.53
CA GLY A 391 -8.20 -4.12 19.39
C GLY A 391 -9.27 -5.14 19.01
N ILE A 392 -8.91 -6.10 18.17
CA ILE A 392 -9.68 -7.28 17.83
C ILE A 392 -8.88 -8.51 18.28
N SER A 393 -9.53 -9.44 18.98
CA SER A 393 -8.94 -10.71 19.39
C SER A 393 -9.73 -11.84 18.78
N LEU A 394 -9.06 -12.82 18.18
CA LEU A 394 -9.70 -14.06 17.75
C LEU A 394 -9.98 -14.92 18.97
N LEU A 395 -11.14 -15.60 18.97
CA LEU A 395 -11.53 -16.52 20.03
C LEU A 395 -11.10 -17.96 19.74
N GLN A 396 -10.85 -18.29 18.48
CA GLN A 396 -10.19 -19.52 18.11
C GLN A 396 -8.67 -19.38 18.30
N GLY A 397 -8.02 -20.49 18.66
CA GLY A 397 -6.60 -20.53 19.00
C GLY A 397 -5.65 -20.24 17.83
N TYR A 398 -4.36 -20.25 18.12
CA TYR A 398 -3.29 -20.09 17.14
C TYR A 398 -3.40 -21.14 16.03
N THR A 399 -3.38 -20.69 14.77
CA THR A 399 -3.23 -21.56 13.60
C THR A 399 -1.76 -21.62 13.22
N SER A 400 -1.16 -22.80 13.04
CA SER A 400 0.22 -22.89 12.52
C SER A 400 0.29 -22.44 11.06
N PHE A 401 1.39 -21.79 10.68
CA PHE A 401 1.68 -21.41 9.29
C PHE A 401 1.85 -22.64 8.38
N ASP A 402 2.25 -23.79 8.91
CA ASP A 402 2.39 -25.03 8.11
C ASP A 402 1.08 -25.52 7.50
N ARG A 403 -0.05 -25.01 8.01
CA ARG A 403 -1.39 -25.30 7.50
C ARG A 403 -1.95 -24.18 6.62
N ALA A 404 -1.14 -23.18 6.29
CA ALA A 404 -1.54 -22.09 5.42
C ALA A 404 -1.87 -22.60 4.01
N LEU A 405 -2.89 -22.02 3.40
CA LEU A 405 -3.17 -22.22 1.98
C LEU A 405 -2.10 -21.46 1.18
N GLN A 406 -1.19 -22.20 0.54
CA GLN A 406 -0.09 -21.65 -0.26
C GLN A 406 -0.28 -21.90 -1.76
N LEU A 407 0.01 -20.89 -2.57
CA LEU A 407 0.07 -21.04 -4.02
C LEU A 407 1.48 -21.52 -4.44
N GLU A 408 1.61 -22.05 -5.66
CA GLU A 408 2.86 -22.62 -6.21
C GLU A 408 4.06 -21.64 -6.22
N GLU A 409 3.81 -20.34 -6.03
CA GLU A 409 4.83 -19.28 -5.93
C GLU A 409 5.24 -18.97 -4.46
N ASP A 410 5.08 -19.92 -3.54
CA ASP A 410 5.47 -19.84 -2.10
C ASP A 410 4.86 -18.64 -1.32
N ARG A 411 3.73 -18.10 -1.80
CA ARG A 411 2.97 -17.06 -1.10
C ARG A 411 1.63 -17.59 -0.58
N PRO A 412 1.12 -17.07 0.56
CA PRO A 412 -0.23 -17.35 1.00
C PRO A 412 -1.27 -16.90 -0.04
N ALA A 413 -2.30 -17.72 -0.23
CA ALA A 413 -3.46 -17.36 -1.03
C ALA A 413 -4.19 -16.18 -0.39
N SER A 414 -4.65 -15.23 -1.21
CA SER A 414 -5.27 -14.00 -0.74
C SER A 414 -6.58 -13.71 -1.47
N GLY A 415 -7.62 -13.42 -0.69
CA GLY A 415 -8.93 -13.08 -1.23
C GLY A 415 -9.73 -14.26 -1.80
N LEU A 416 -10.94 -13.94 -2.25
CA LEU A 416 -11.99 -14.93 -2.55
C LEU A 416 -11.60 -15.92 -3.67
N HIS A 417 -11.05 -15.42 -4.78
CA HIS A 417 -10.77 -16.19 -5.98
C HIS A 417 -9.56 -17.12 -5.86
N GLU A 418 -8.68 -16.88 -4.90
CA GLU A 418 -7.54 -17.76 -4.62
C GLU A 418 -7.90 -18.75 -3.50
N ILE A 419 -8.50 -18.26 -2.42
CA ILE A 419 -8.73 -19.06 -1.20
C ILE A 419 -9.82 -20.13 -1.38
N ILE A 420 -10.96 -19.78 -1.98
CA ILE A 420 -12.09 -20.72 -2.08
C ILE A 420 -11.77 -21.91 -3.00
N PRO A 421 -11.19 -21.71 -4.19
CA PRO A 421 -10.84 -22.83 -5.07
C PRO A 421 -9.81 -23.80 -4.49
N MET A 422 -8.96 -23.35 -3.56
CA MET A 422 -8.00 -24.22 -2.87
C MET A 422 -8.64 -25.13 -1.82
N VAL A 423 -9.82 -24.76 -1.30
CA VAL A 423 -10.52 -25.53 -0.26
C VAL A 423 -11.65 -26.36 -0.83
N TYR A 424 -12.31 -25.87 -1.88
CA TYR A 424 -13.50 -26.47 -2.45
C TYR A 424 -13.42 -26.57 -3.97
N THR A 425 -13.86 -27.71 -4.49
CA THR A 425 -14.34 -27.78 -5.87
C THR A 425 -15.64 -26.97 -6.02
N PRO A 426 -16.03 -26.55 -7.23
CA PRO A 426 -17.33 -25.91 -7.44
C PRO A 426 -18.51 -26.72 -6.90
N HIS A 427 -18.43 -28.06 -7.01
CA HIS A 427 -19.45 -28.97 -6.51
C HIS A 427 -19.51 -28.98 -4.98
N ASP A 428 -18.35 -29.09 -4.31
CA ASP A 428 -18.28 -29.13 -2.84
C ASP A 428 -18.69 -27.80 -2.22
N TYR A 429 -18.31 -26.69 -2.84
CA TYR A 429 -18.75 -25.36 -2.41
C TYR A 429 -20.27 -25.22 -2.52
N ALA A 430 -20.86 -25.67 -3.63
CA ALA A 430 -22.30 -25.67 -3.83
C ALA A 430 -23.03 -26.49 -2.74
N LYS A 431 -22.51 -27.69 -2.45
CA LYS A 431 -23.05 -28.57 -1.41
C LYS A 431 -22.96 -27.92 -0.04
N GLN A 432 -21.84 -27.28 0.29
CA GLN A 432 -21.69 -26.54 1.55
C GLN A 432 -22.65 -25.36 1.67
N LEU A 433 -22.95 -24.65 0.58
CA LEU A 433 -23.96 -23.58 0.61
C LEU A 433 -25.39 -24.14 0.75
N GLN A 434 -25.67 -25.33 0.22
CA GLN A 434 -26.96 -26.00 0.42
C GLN A 434 -27.17 -26.41 1.88
N THR A 435 -26.13 -26.93 2.56
CA THR A 435 -26.25 -27.34 3.97
C THR A 435 -26.54 -26.18 4.92
N ILE A 436 -26.20 -24.94 4.54
CA ILE A 436 -26.53 -23.72 5.28
C ILE A 436 -27.77 -22.99 4.71
N ASN A 437 -28.61 -23.68 3.92
CA ASN A 437 -29.90 -23.23 3.38
C ASN A 437 -29.84 -22.00 2.43
N VAL A 438 -28.79 -21.86 1.63
CA VAL A 438 -28.72 -20.80 0.60
C VAL A 438 -29.56 -21.15 -0.61
N GLU A 439 -30.30 -20.18 -1.15
CA GLU A 439 -31.09 -20.37 -2.37
C GLU A 439 -30.24 -20.78 -3.58
N ARG A 440 -30.76 -21.71 -4.39
CA ARG A 440 -30.09 -22.20 -5.61
C ARG A 440 -29.67 -21.07 -6.57
N SER A 441 -30.47 -20.01 -6.66
CA SER A 441 -30.19 -18.82 -7.49
C SER A 441 -28.91 -18.11 -7.03
N GLN A 442 -28.74 -17.94 -5.72
CA GLN A 442 -27.60 -17.30 -5.08
C GLN A 442 -26.36 -18.20 -5.11
N ILE A 443 -26.52 -19.52 -4.93
CA ILE A 443 -25.43 -20.48 -5.10
C ILE A 443 -24.82 -20.38 -6.49
N ARG A 444 -25.66 -20.38 -7.55
CA ARG A 444 -25.20 -20.22 -8.94
C ARG A 444 -24.44 -18.92 -9.16
N LYS A 445 -24.92 -17.80 -8.60
CA LYS A 445 -24.23 -16.50 -8.70
C LYS A 445 -22.84 -16.56 -8.07
N GLN A 446 -22.71 -17.14 -6.88
CA GLN A 446 -21.42 -17.24 -6.19
C GLN A 446 -20.45 -18.17 -6.91
N ILE A 447 -20.91 -19.32 -7.40
CA ILE A 447 -20.06 -20.22 -8.19
C ILE A 447 -19.53 -19.51 -9.43
N ASN A 448 -20.40 -18.79 -10.15
CA ASN A 448 -19.98 -18.03 -11.33
C ASN A 448 -19.00 -16.90 -10.98
N GLU A 449 -19.16 -16.25 -9.83
CA GLU A 449 -18.24 -15.21 -9.39
C GLU A 449 -16.87 -15.76 -8.99
N ILE A 450 -16.84 -16.91 -8.31
CA ILE A 450 -15.59 -17.50 -7.78
C ILE A 450 -14.83 -18.27 -8.87
N TYR A 451 -15.53 -19.05 -9.69
CA TYR A 451 -14.95 -20.00 -10.64
C TYR A 451 -15.22 -19.67 -12.11
N GLY A 452 -16.05 -18.66 -12.40
CA GLY A 452 -16.30 -18.25 -13.78
C GLY A 452 -15.04 -17.65 -14.41
N LYS A 453 -14.71 -18.07 -15.64
CA LYS A 453 -13.73 -17.37 -16.46
C LYS A 453 -14.20 -15.93 -16.64
N GLU A 454 -13.32 -14.95 -16.42
CA GLU A 454 -13.64 -13.55 -16.68
C GLU A 454 -14.25 -13.44 -18.08
N LYS A 455 -15.54 -13.13 -18.15
CA LYS A 455 -16.06 -12.56 -19.39
C LYS A 455 -15.34 -11.23 -19.52
N PRO A 456 -14.67 -10.94 -20.65
CA PRO A 456 -14.14 -9.60 -20.89
C PRO A 456 -15.26 -8.63 -20.57
N ALA A 457 -14.96 -7.65 -19.72
CA ALA A 457 -15.96 -6.69 -19.26
C ALA A 457 -16.69 -6.18 -20.50
N GLU A 458 -17.98 -6.53 -20.65
CA GLU A 458 -18.82 -5.90 -21.65
C GLU A 458 -18.71 -4.41 -21.36
N VAL A 459 -18.02 -3.70 -22.24
CA VAL A 459 -18.03 -2.25 -22.27
C VAL A 459 -19.50 -1.89 -22.30
N ARG A 460 -20.03 -1.46 -21.15
CA ARG A 460 -21.36 -0.87 -21.10
C ARG A 460 -21.25 0.41 -21.91
N THR A 461 -21.50 0.31 -23.21
CA THR A 461 -21.86 1.45 -24.02
C THR A 461 -23.04 2.10 -23.28
N LYS A 462 -22.88 3.36 -22.89
CA LYS A 462 -23.96 4.11 -22.26
C LYS A 462 -25.14 4.01 -23.24
N LYS A 463 -26.21 3.31 -22.84
CA LYS A 463 -27.47 3.35 -23.60
C LYS A 463 -27.83 4.82 -23.76
N ALA A 464 -28.09 5.27 -24.99
CA ALA A 464 -28.49 6.64 -25.27
C ALA A 464 -29.63 7.02 -24.31
N THR A 465 -29.48 8.17 -23.66
CA THR A 465 -30.48 8.65 -22.70
C THR A 465 -31.82 8.84 -23.42
N THR A 466 -32.92 8.77 -22.68
CA THR A 466 -34.25 9.02 -23.25
C THR A 466 -34.32 10.36 -23.97
N GLN A 467 -33.65 11.41 -23.45
CA GLN A 467 -33.57 12.72 -24.09
C GLN A 467 -32.81 12.67 -25.43
N GLN A 468 -31.66 11.98 -25.49
CA GLN A 468 -30.90 11.80 -26.73
C GLN A 468 -31.71 11.04 -27.78
N ARG A 469 -32.42 9.96 -27.38
CA ARG A 469 -33.29 9.20 -28.29
C ARG A 469 -34.45 10.04 -28.83
N ILE A 470 -34.99 10.96 -28.02
CA ILE A 470 -36.03 11.91 -28.45
C ILE A 470 -35.45 12.94 -29.42
N GLN A 471 -34.29 13.52 -29.12
CA GLN A 471 -33.62 14.49 -29.99
C GLN A 471 -33.23 13.90 -31.35
N GLU A 472 -32.66 12.69 -31.37
CA GLU A 472 -32.32 11.98 -32.61
C GLU A 472 -33.57 11.68 -33.46
N TYR A 473 -34.69 11.36 -32.81
CA TYR A 473 -35.96 11.13 -33.51
C TYR A 473 -36.53 12.43 -34.09
N LEU A 474 -36.47 13.54 -33.33
CA LEU A 474 -36.91 14.86 -33.78
C LEU A 474 -36.03 15.43 -34.90
N GLN A 475 -34.72 15.14 -34.90
CA GLN A 475 -33.85 15.52 -36.01
C GLN A 475 -34.28 14.85 -37.32
N LYS A 476 -34.79 13.62 -37.26
CA LYS A 476 -35.27 12.88 -38.45
C LYS A 476 -36.72 13.19 -38.78
N HIS A 477 -37.53 13.55 -37.79
CA HIS A 477 -38.95 13.85 -37.93
C HIS A 477 -39.31 15.13 -37.16
N PRO A 478 -38.99 16.32 -37.70
CA PRO A 478 -39.13 17.60 -36.98
C PRO A 478 -40.57 17.97 -36.61
N GLN A 479 -41.54 17.40 -37.32
CA GLN A 479 -42.98 17.65 -37.13
C GLN A 479 -43.68 16.54 -36.34
N ALA A 480 -42.93 15.56 -35.80
CA ALA A 480 -43.54 14.44 -35.08
C ALA A 480 -44.22 14.91 -33.78
N THR A 481 -45.45 14.46 -33.58
CA THR A 481 -46.21 14.71 -32.36
C THR A 481 -45.69 13.87 -31.19
N GLN A 482 -45.96 14.29 -29.96
CA GLN A 482 -45.54 13.53 -28.76
C GLN A 482 -46.07 12.09 -28.75
N GLN A 483 -47.24 11.86 -29.34
CA GLN A 483 -47.86 10.53 -29.44
C GLN A 483 -47.12 9.63 -30.43
N GLU A 484 -46.65 10.18 -31.55
CA GLU A 484 -45.84 9.46 -32.53
C GLU A 484 -44.45 9.12 -31.98
N ILE A 485 -43.81 10.04 -31.26
CA ILE A 485 -42.52 9.80 -30.59
C ILE A 485 -42.68 8.69 -29.53
N ALA A 486 -43.73 8.76 -28.72
CA ALA A 486 -44.04 7.78 -27.68
C ALA A 486 -44.20 6.36 -28.25
N LYS A 487 -44.95 6.25 -29.36
CA LYS A 487 -45.18 4.98 -30.06
C LYS A 487 -43.90 4.44 -30.70
N SER A 488 -43.15 5.28 -31.40
CA SER A 488 -41.94 4.86 -32.14
C SER A 488 -40.77 4.50 -31.22
N LEU A 489 -40.61 5.19 -30.09
CA LEU A 489 -39.52 4.92 -29.15
C LEU A 489 -39.90 3.94 -28.03
N ASN A 490 -41.18 3.54 -27.97
CA ASN A 490 -41.79 2.75 -26.90
C ASN A 490 -41.57 3.40 -25.51
N ILE A 491 -41.94 4.67 -25.41
CA ILE A 491 -41.77 5.51 -24.21
C ILE A 491 -43.11 6.13 -23.85
N ASN A 492 -43.45 6.17 -22.56
CA ASN A 492 -44.70 6.79 -22.10
C ASN A 492 -44.76 8.28 -22.50
N GLN A 493 -45.91 8.73 -23.01
CA GLN A 493 -46.12 10.11 -23.46
C GLN A 493 -45.85 11.15 -22.35
N SER A 494 -46.15 10.81 -21.09
CA SER A 494 -45.81 11.66 -19.93
C SER A 494 -44.30 11.86 -19.75
N THR A 495 -43.49 10.84 -20.07
CA THR A 495 -42.03 10.89 -20.06
C THR A 495 -41.50 11.73 -21.23
N ILE A 496 -42.12 11.67 -22.41
CA ILE A 496 -41.78 12.53 -23.54
C ILE A 496 -42.01 14.01 -23.18
N SER A 497 -43.20 14.34 -22.65
CA SER A 497 -43.55 15.71 -22.25
C SER A 497 -42.57 16.29 -21.23
N ARG A 498 -42.12 15.49 -20.26
CA ARG A 498 -41.12 15.90 -19.26
C ARG A 498 -39.73 16.18 -19.85
N ASN A 499 -39.32 15.42 -20.85
CA ASN A 499 -37.99 15.53 -21.47
C ASN A 499 -37.93 16.51 -22.66
N MET A 500 -39.08 17.03 -23.12
CA MET A 500 -39.15 18.10 -24.12
C MET A 500 -39.24 19.51 -23.50
N LYS A 501 -39.52 19.63 -22.20
CA LYS A 501 -39.63 20.92 -21.47
C LYS A 501 -38.30 21.46 -20.95
N ASN A 502 -37.25 20.65 -21.01
CA ASN A 502 -35.85 20.99 -20.71
C ASN A 502 -35.05 20.87 -22.01
#